data_AF-A0A2G3DYS9-F1
#
_entry.id   AF-A0A2G3DYS9-F1
#
_cell.length_a   1.000
_cell.length_b   1.000
_cell.length_c   1.000
_cell.angle_alpha   90.00
_cell.angle_beta   90.00
_cell.angle_gamma   90.00
#
_symmetry.space_group_name_H-M   'P 1'
#
loop_
_entity.id
_entity.type
_entity.pdbx_description
1 polymer ?
#
loop_
_entity_poly.entity_id
_entity_poly.type
_entity_poly.pdbx_seq_one_letter_code
_entity_poly.pdbx_strand_id
1 'polypeptide(L)'
;MKKKGIVAIGLLLSLIGCGNTPTTAKDNETTVELSKEELASIENDFNECQPNFYIEYLSTEFDTESEIKDIEETIEFIKDNPSEIKSLCGKYKCVSGTKNGDLYKVHVEVVEGDNWSEVVFPPRDVTFKKENDSYKFVSNIFDWASGSNLDVAYEVDMPELKGTTNFYVYDNLEDFPNESFIYAVNNGKKFDRLLLHEYTDDNEIINDIYKVSDMEAYDYNADGTTDLIIVGTDHKGEDNVLIFHYETGDESMEGYFYEDSELSESLAQSVDEITMENIKKALDSMK
;
A
#
# COMPACT_ATOMS: atom_id res chain seq x y z
N MET A 1 21.52 53.91 49.90
CA MET A 1 21.00 52.99 48.87
C MET A 1 20.80 53.77 47.57
N LYS A 2 21.65 53.54 46.57
CA LYS A 2 21.65 54.28 45.29
C LYS A 2 20.77 53.54 44.28
N LYS A 3 19.76 54.20 43.70
CA LYS A 3 19.06 53.74 42.50
C LYS A 3 19.72 54.41 41.28
N LYS A 4 20.18 53.59 40.34
CA LYS A 4 20.60 53.99 38.99
C LYS A 4 19.36 54.07 38.10
N GLY A 5 19.24 55.14 37.32
CA GLY A 5 18.27 55.31 36.24
C GLY A 5 19.01 55.65 34.96
N ILE A 6 18.59 54.99 33.89
CA ILE A 6 19.28 54.76 32.61
C ILE A 6 19.32 56.02 31.73
N VAL A 7 20.45 56.22 31.04
CA VAL A 7 20.65 57.23 29.99
C VAL A 7 20.38 56.56 28.64
N ALA A 8 19.45 57.11 27.86
CA ALA A 8 19.21 56.74 26.46
C ALA A 8 19.98 57.70 25.55
N ILE A 9 20.94 57.18 24.80
CA ILE A 9 21.61 57.85 23.66
C ILE A 9 21.68 56.82 22.54
N GLY A 10 21.16 57.18 21.36
CA GLY A 10 21.35 56.44 20.11
C GLY A 10 20.49 57.09 19.04
N LEU A 11 20.97 58.10 18.33
CA LEU A 11 21.83 58.09 17.14
C LEU A 11 20.97 58.32 15.88
N LEU A 12 21.26 59.45 15.21
CA LEU A 12 20.86 59.72 13.84
C LEU A 12 21.35 58.60 12.91
N LEU A 13 20.57 58.29 11.88
CA LEU A 13 21.05 58.34 10.49
C LEU A 13 19.85 58.40 9.53
N SER A 14 19.93 59.38 8.64
CA SER A 14 19.07 59.55 7.47
C SER A 14 19.87 59.14 6.23
N LEU A 15 19.16 58.66 5.19
CA LEU A 15 19.49 58.61 3.74
C LEU A 15 18.61 57.46 3.18
N ILE A 16 17.42 57.71 2.63
CA ILE A 16 17.12 58.14 1.25
C ILE A 16 18.02 57.49 0.20
N GLY A 17 17.42 56.68 -0.68
CA GLY A 17 17.76 56.74 -2.10
C GLY A 17 17.85 55.44 -2.89
N CYS A 18 16.73 55.09 -3.53
CA CYS A 18 16.62 54.52 -4.88
C CYS A 18 17.07 53.07 -5.14
N GLY A 19 16.06 52.25 -5.49
CA GLY A 19 16.06 51.58 -6.79
C GLY A 19 16.86 50.29 -6.88
N ASN A 20 16.27 49.20 -6.40
CA ASN A 20 16.39 47.91 -7.04
C ASN A 20 14.99 47.28 -7.08
N THR A 21 14.39 47.25 -8.27
CA THR A 21 13.34 46.30 -8.60
C THR A 21 13.82 44.91 -8.18
N PRO A 22 13.06 44.13 -7.41
CA PRO A 22 13.36 42.73 -7.24
C PRO A 22 13.10 42.08 -8.60
N THR A 23 14.17 41.71 -9.28
CA THR A 23 14.11 40.69 -10.31
C THR A 23 13.59 39.44 -9.60
N THR A 24 12.29 39.20 -9.69
CA THR A 24 11.72 37.89 -9.46
C THR A 24 12.32 36.99 -10.54
N ALA A 25 13.48 36.42 -10.25
CA ALA A 25 13.88 35.17 -10.88
C ALA A 25 12.73 34.21 -10.60
N LYS A 26 11.88 33.99 -11.61
CA LYS A 26 11.16 32.73 -11.70
C LYS A 26 12.26 31.71 -11.87
N ASP A 27 12.67 31.09 -10.77
CA ASP A 27 13.37 29.83 -10.84
C ASP A 27 12.44 28.91 -11.64
N ASN A 28 12.79 28.71 -12.91
CA ASN A 28 12.21 27.64 -13.70
C ASN A 28 12.78 26.37 -13.09
N GLU A 29 12.21 25.96 -11.98
CA GLU A 29 12.38 24.68 -11.34
C GLU A 29 12.11 23.61 -12.42
N THR A 30 13.20 23.09 -12.98
CA THR A 30 13.15 22.17 -14.11
C THR A 30 13.28 20.78 -13.52
N THR A 31 12.33 19.91 -13.82
CA THR A 31 12.44 18.50 -13.46
C THR A 31 13.63 17.87 -14.21
N VAL A 32 14.52 17.21 -13.48
CA VAL A 32 15.72 16.55 -14.00
C VAL A 32 15.70 15.06 -13.64
N GLU A 33 16.00 14.20 -14.59
CA GLU A 33 16.21 12.76 -14.36
C GLU A 33 17.45 12.53 -13.50
N LEU A 34 17.36 11.61 -12.54
CA LEU A 34 18.48 11.26 -11.68
C LEU A 34 19.54 10.45 -12.45
N SER A 35 20.81 10.74 -12.17
CA SER A 35 21.91 9.93 -12.70
C SER A 35 21.98 8.56 -12.01
N LYS A 36 22.71 7.62 -12.62
CA LYS A 36 22.94 6.30 -12.00
C LYS A 36 23.68 6.41 -10.66
N GLU A 37 24.60 7.36 -10.56
CA GLU A 37 25.33 7.63 -9.32
C GLU A 37 24.42 8.20 -8.23
N GLU A 38 23.45 9.06 -8.61
CA GLU A 38 22.46 9.59 -7.67
C GLU A 38 21.52 8.48 -7.17
N LEU A 39 21.00 7.65 -8.07
CA LEU A 39 20.15 6.50 -7.72
C LEU A 39 20.89 5.52 -6.81
N ALA A 40 22.14 5.19 -7.13
CA ALA A 40 22.97 4.31 -6.30
C ALA A 40 23.27 4.90 -4.92
N SER A 41 23.43 6.23 -4.82
CA SER A 41 23.59 6.90 -3.53
C SER A 41 22.33 6.79 -2.66
N ILE A 42 21.16 7.06 -3.24
CA ILE A 42 19.88 6.96 -2.54
C ILE A 42 19.61 5.51 -2.12
N GLU A 43 19.88 4.56 -3.02
CA GLU A 43 19.78 3.13 -2.75
C GLU A 43 20.65 2.71 -1.57
N ASN A 44 21.92 3.13 -1.53
CA ASN A 44 22.79 2.83 -0.39
C ASN A 44 22.20 3.40 0.91
N ASP A 45 21.73 4.65 0.90
CA ASP A 45 21.13 5.27 2.08
C ASP A 45 19.86 4.51 2.54
N PHE A 46 19.02 4.02 1.63
CA PHE A 46 17.83 3.24 1.98
C PHE A 46 18.17 1.87 2.60
N ASN A 47 19.32 1.28 2.25
CA ASN A 47 19.70 -0.06 2.66
C ASN A 47 20.68 -0.13 3.85
N GLU A 48 21.27 0.98 4.29
CA GLU A 48 22.21 0.98 5.42
C GLU A 48 21.47 0.81 6.77
N CYS A 49 21.48 -0.43 7.29
CA CYS A 49 20.67 -0.93 8.42
C CYS A 49 20.84 -0.29 9.81
N GLN A 50 21.58 0.82 10.01
CA GLN A 50 21.72 1.43 11.34
C GLN A 50 21.97 2.95 11.32
N PRO A 51 21.13 3.76 12.00
CA PRO A 51 19.73 3.53 12.36
C PRO A 51 18.84 4.21 11.31
N ASN A 52 18.78 3.67 10.09
CA ASN A 52 17.91 4.26 9.08
C ASN A 52 16.47 3.81 9.33
N PHE A 53 15.76 4.66 10.06
CA PHE A 53 14.30 4.62 10.23
C PHE A 53 13.53 4.80 8.91
N TYR A 54 14.24 5.02 7.81
CA TYR A 54 13.69 5.02 6.46
C TYR A 54 13.01 3.70 6.11
N ILE A 55 13.41 2.60 6.74
CA ILE A 55 12.80 1.32 6.45
C ILE A 55 11.30 1.28 6.77
N GLU A 56 10.87 1.95 7.85
CA GLU A 56 9.46 2.07 8.22
C GLU A 56 8.70 2.90 7.18
N TYR A 57 9.30 3.99 6.70
CA TYR A 57 8.72 4.75 5.61
C TYR A 57 8.64 3.92 4.33
N LEU A 58 9.63 3.09 4.02
CA LEU A 58 9.64 2.32 2.79
C LEU A 58 8.71 1.09 2.86
N SER A 59 8.47 0.52 4.05
CA SER A 59 7.58 -0.62 4.26
C SER A 59 6.10 -0.25 4.37
N THR A 60 5.80 1.01 4.67
CA THR A 60 4.43 1.47 4.93
C THR A 60 3.96 2.42 3.84
N GLU A 61 2.74 2.22 3.35
CA GLU A 61 2.10 3.08 2.36
C GLU A 61 1.52 4.34 3.02
N PHE A 62 1.79 5.53 2.47
CA PHE A 62 1.28 6.79 3.00
C PHE A 62 1.33 7.91 1.95
N ASP A 63 0.41 8.87 2.10
CA ASP A 63 0.36 10.07 1.27
C ASP A 63 -0.14 11.32 2.01
N THR A 64 -0.37 11.20 3.32
CA THR A 64 -0.84 12.29 4.18
C THR A 64 0.11 12.63 5.32
N GLU A 65 0.02 13.86 5.85
CA GLU A 65 0.78 14.28 7.03
C GLU A 65 0.41 13.49 8.30
N SER A 66 -0.83 13.00 8.41
CA SER A 66 -1.26 12.21 9.56
C SER A 66 -0.55 10.86 9.61
N GLU A 67 -0.49 10.16 8.48
CA GLU A 67 0.16 8.85 8.38
C GLU A 67 1.68 8.95 8.58
N ILE A 68 2.29 10.02 8.04
CA ILE A 68 3.69 10.33 8.31
C ILE A 68 3.92 10.46 9.82
N LYS A 69 3.01 11.12 10.55
CA LYS A 69 3.11 11.27 12.00
C LYS A 69 2.97 9.93 12.73
N ASP A 70 2.10 9.04 12.27
CA ASP A 70 1.91 7.71 12.85
C ASP A 70 3.16 6.82 12.63
N ILE A 71 3.80 6.95 11.46
CA ILE A 71 5.10 6.35 11.16
C ILE A 71 6.19 6.93 12.08
N GLU A 72 6.24 8.25 12.28
CA GLU A 72 7.19 8.89 13.19
C GLU A 72 7.02 8.40 14.64
N GLU A 73 5.79 8.22 15.11
CA GLU A 73 5.50 7.66 16.44
C GLU A 73 5.97 6.21 16.56
N THR A 74 5.74 5.39 15.52
CA THR A 74 6.25 4.01 15.43
C THR A 74 7.78 3.98 15.48
N ILE A 75 8.43 4.88 14.74
CA ILE A 75 9.88 5.04 14.73
C ILE A 75 10.41 5.40 16.11
N GLU A 76 9.79 6.33 16.83
CA GLU A 76 10.18 6.69 18.21
C GLU A 76 9.98 5.50 19.17
N PHE A 77 8.90 4.74 19.02
CA PHE A 77 8.70 3.51 19.80
C PHE A 77 9.80 2.48 19.55
N ILE A 78 10.19 2.27 18.29
CA ILE A 78 11.28 1.35 17.90
C ILE A 78 12.63 1.82 18.44
N LYS A 79 12.91 3.13 18.44
CA LYS A 79 14.13 3.71 19.04
C LYS A 79 14.27 3.32 20.51
N ASP A 80 13.17 3.39 21.24
CA ASP A 80 13.11 3.02 22.65
C ASP A 80 13.13 1.49 22.87
N ASN A 81 12.80 0.70 21.83
CA ASN A 81 12.68 -0.77 21.87
C ASN A 81 13.39 -1.47 20.70
N PRO A 82 14.73 -1.38 20.59
CA PRO A 82 15.48 -1.81 19.41
C PRO A 82 15.45 -3.32 19.11
N SER A 83 14.95 -4.16 20.02
CA SER A 83 14.71 -5.59 19.76
C SER A 83 13.59 -5.84 18.76
N GLU A 84 12.69 -4.89 18.57
CA GLU A 84 11.55 -4.95 17.64
C GLU A 84 11.97 -4.70 16.17
N ILE A 85 13.21 -4.24 15.92
CA ILE A 85 13.74 -3.91 14.59
C ILE A 85 13.83 -5.15 13.66
N LYS A 86 13.85 -6.37 14.23
CA LYS A 86 14.24 -7.58 13.49
C LYS A 86 13.24 -8.04 12.40
N SER A 87 12.04 -7.47 12.34
CA SER A 87 10.94 -8.03 11.54
C SER A 87 10.56 -7.22 10.27
N LEU A 88 11.27 -6.14 9.93
CA LEU A 88 10.84 -5.19 8.89
C LEU A 88 11.87 -4.97 7.78
N CYS A 89 12.68 -5.98 7.44
CA CYS A 89 13.84 -5.78 6.57
C CYS A 89 13.58 -6.17 5.12
N GLY A 90 13.43 -5.15 4.25
CA GLY A 90 13.60 -5.26 2.80
C GLY A 90 14.91 -4.62 2.32
N LYS A 91 15.57 -5.20 1.32
CA LYS A 91 16.54 -4.53 0.46
C LYS A 91 15.81 -3.89 -0.72
N TYR A 92 16.11 -2.63 -0.92
CA TYR A 92 15.48 -1.81 -1.94
C TYR A 92 16.45 -1.54 -3.08
N LYS A 93 15.94 -1.35 -4.28
CA LYS A 93 16.69 -0.94 -5.46
C LYS A 93 16.04 0.26 -6.10
N CYS A 94 16.83 1.33 -6.30
CA CYS A 94 16.34 2.55 -6.92
C CYS A 94 16.51 2.44 -8.44
N VAL A 95 15.40 2.24 -9.15
CA VAL A 95 15.41 1.91 -10.58
C VAL A 95 15.44 3.16 -11.45
N SER A 96 14.65 4.16 -11.07
CA SER A 96 14.52 5.42 -11.80
C SER A 96 14.07 6.53 -10.86
N GLY A 97 14.18 7.77 -11.29
CA GLY A 97 13.65 8.88 -10.52
C GLY A 97 13.96 10.23 -11.12
N THR A 98 13.23 11.23 -10.62
CA THR A 98 13.37 12.63 -11.00
C THR A 98 13.57 13.49 -9.78
N LYS A 99 14.15 14.67 -9.98
CA LYS A 99 14.20 15.73 -8.97
C LYS A 99 13.73 17.05 -9.52
N ASN A 100 13.11 17.84 -8.66
CA ASN A 100 12.85 19.25 -8.88
C ASN A 100 13.31 20.03 -7.64
N GLY A 101 14.45 20.72 -7.76
CA GLY A 101 15.13 21.28 -6.59
C GLY A 101 15.51 20.17 -5.61
N ASP A 102 15.06 20.32 -4.36
CA ASP A 102 15.29 19.35 -3.28
C ASP A 102 14.21 18.27 -3.18
N LEU A 103 13.18 18.30 -4.05
CA LEU A 103 12.13 17.29 -4.08
C LEU A 103 12.49 16.17 -5.06
N TYR A 104 12.59 14.95 -4.54
CA TYR A 104 12.92 13.74 -5.27
C TYR A 104 11.69 12.85 -5.37
N LYS A 105 11.54 12.19 -6.53
CA LYS A 105 10.58 11.12 -6.77
C LYS A 105 11.34 9.93 -7.32
N VAL A 106 11.32 8.81 -6.63
CA VAL A 106 12.14 7.63 -6.96
C VAL A 106 11.24 6.41 -7.05
N HIS A 107 11.37 5.68 -8.15
CA HIS A 107 10.76 4.37 -8.31
C HIS A 107 11.66 3.31 -7.69
N VAL A 108 11.10 2.55 -6.74
CA VAL A 108 11.82 1.60 -5.90
C VAL A 108 11.25 0.20 -6.08
N GLU A 109 12.13 -0.75 -6.39
CA GLU A 109 11.84 -2.19 -6.36
C GLU A 109 12.32 -2.80 -5.04
N VAL A 110 11.63 -3.83 -4.54
CA VAL A 110 12.12 -4.67 -3.43
C VAL A 110 12.87 -5.86 -4.01
N VAL A 111 14.12 -6.05 -3.61
CA VAL A 111 15.03 -7.08 -4.16
C VAL A 111 15.15 -8.28 -3.23
N GLU A 112 15.04 -8.04 -1.93
CA GLU A 112 15.05 -9.06 -0.89
C GLU A 112 14.13 -8.51 0.20
N GLY A 113 13.31 -9.32 0.83
CA GLY A 113 12.45 -8.80 1.88
C GLY A 113 11.81 -9.92 2.67
N ASP A 114 11.64 -9.66 3.95
CA ASP A 114 10.75 -10.43 4.81
C ASP A 114 9.76 -9.43 5.41
N ASN A 115 8.49 -9.61 5.09
CA ASN A 115 7.39 -8.97 5.78
C ASN A 115 6.41 -10.07 6.16
N TRP A 116 6.29 -10.30 7.45
CA TRP A 116 5.42 -11.36 7.99
C TRP A 116 3.94 -11.10 7.65
N SER A 117 3.58 -9.86 7.31
CA SER A 117 2.21 -9.50 6.92
C SER A 117 1.94 -9.56 5.41
N GLU A 118 2.97 -9.55 4.55
CA GLU A 118 2.79 -9.44 3.10
C GLU A 118 3.52 -10.51 2.31
N VAL A 119 2.78 -11.12 1.38
CA VAL A 119 3.33 -12.12 0.46
C VAL A 119 3.91 -11.42 -0.79
N VAL A 120 3.33 -10.29 -1.19
CA VAL A 120 3.79 -9.50 -2.34
C VAL A 120 4.45 -8.21 -1.88
N PHE A 121 5.55 -7.86 -2.55
CA PHE A 121 6.27 -6.61 -2.36
C PHE A 121 6.21 -5.77 -3.64
N PRO A 122 5.10 -5.06 -3.89
CA PRO A 122 4.96 -4.29 -5.12
C PRO A 122 6.06 -3.21 -5.20
N PRO A 123 6.51 -2.83 -6.40
CA PRO A 123 7.29 -1.62 -6.59
C PRO A 123 6.54 -0.42 -6.01
N ARG A 124 7.28 0.65 -5.70
CA ARG A 124 6.68 1.84 -5.08
C ARG A 124 7.32 3.13 -5.55
N ASP A 125 6.50 4.17 -5.63
CA ASP A 125 6.93 5.52 -5.93
C ASP A 125 7.08 6.31 -4.64
N VAL A 126 8.34 6.59 -4.29
CA VAL A 126 8.72 7.29 -3.07
C VAL A 126 9.00 8.75 -3.38
N THR A 127 8.29 9.66 -2.72
CA THR A 127 8.58 11.09 -2.78
C THR A 127 9.19 11.55 -1.47
N PHE A 128 10.31 12.28 -1.55
CA PHE A 128 10.97 12.84 -0.36
C PHE A 128 11.69 14.15 -0.69
N LYS A 129 11.94 14.96 0.34
CA LYS A 129 12.82 16.11 0.27
C LYS A 129 14.18 15.76 0.86
N LYS A 130 15.26 16.13 0.16
CA LYS A 130 16.61 15.98 0.68
C LYS A 130 16.97 17.21 1.52
N GLU A 131 17.26 16.99 2.81
CA GLU A 131 17.67 18.03 3.75
C GLU A 131 19.04 17.65 4.33
N ASN A 132 20.10 18.25 3.79
CA ASN A 132 21.49 17.89 4.10
C ASN A 132 21.76 16.39 3.85
N ASP A 133 22.13 15.66 4.91
CA ASP A 133 22.42 14.21 4.89
C ASP A 133 21.18 13.38 5.29
N SER A 134 19.97 13.97 5.27
CA SER A 134 18.74 13.30 5.68
C SER A 134 17.61 13.44 4.65
N TYR A 135 16.63 12.54 4.75
CA TYR A 135 15.42 12.55 3.94
C TYR A 135 14.20 12.86 4.77
N LYS A 136 13.40 13.80 4.29
CA LYS A 136 12.05 14.04 4.78
C LYS A 136 11.07 13.45 3.79
N PHE A 137 10.48 12.31 4.14
CA PHE A 137 9.52 11.61 3.29
C PHE A 137 8.22 12.43 3.15
N VAL A 138 7.61 12.31 1.97
CA VAL A 138 6.39 13.02 1.58
C VAL A 138 5.30 12.03 1.18
N SER A 139 5.65 10.97 0.46
CA SER A 139 4.73 9.87 0.13
C SER A 139 5.51 8.60 -0.16
N ASN A 140 4.84 7.46 0.00
CA ASN A 140 5.27 6.15 -0.47
C ASN A 140 4.02 5.42 -0.99
N ILE A 141 3.89 5.27 -2.31
CA ILE A 141 2.70 4.71 -2.96
C ILE A 141 3.07 3.40 -3.64
N PHE A 142 2.31 2.34 -3.37
CA PHE A 142 2.60 1.00 -3.88
C PHE A 142 1.92 0.80 -5.25
N ASP A 143 2.65 0.20 -6.18
CA ASP A 143 2.14 -0.22 -7.49
C ASP A 143 1.61 -1.65 -7.41
N TRP A 144 0.41 -1.79 -6.85
CA TRP A 144 -0.31 -3.05 -6.72
C TRP A 144 -0.71 -3.68 -8.06
N ALA A 145 -0.67 -2.93 -9.18
CA ALA A 145 -0.91 -3.52 -10.49
C ALA A 145 0.29 -4.33 -10.98
N SER A 146 1.51 -3.94 -10.59
CA SER A 146 2.73 -4.60 -11.02
C SER A 146 2.80 -6.05 -10.52
N GLY A 147 3.01 -6.98 -11.45
CA GLY A 147 3.11 -8.41 -11.19
C GLY A 147 1.76 -9.12 -10.98
N SER A 148 0.65 -8.37 -10.94
CA SER A 148 -0.69 -8.95 -10.84
C SER A 148 -1.18 -9.52 -12.17
N ASN A 149 -2.15 -10.43 -12.10
CA ASN A 149 -2.88 -10.97 -13.24
C ASN A 149 -3.95 -9.97 -13.70
N LEU A 150 -3.56 -9.07 -14.61
CA LEU A 150 -4.43 -8.00 -15.12
C LEU A 150 -5.62 -8.48 -15.95
N ASP A 151 -5.67 -9.75 -16.36
CA ASP A 151 -6.82 -10.29 -17.09
C ASP A 151 -8.04 -10.51 -16.16
N VAL A 152 -7.79 -10.63 -14.85
CA VAL A 152 -8.83 -10.83 -13.81
C VAL A 152 -8.77 -9.77 -12.70
N ALA A 153 -7.78 -8.87 -12.70
CA ALA A 153 -7.75 -7.70 -11.83
C ALA A 153 -8.67 -6.61 -12.41
N TYR A 154 -9.51 -6.00 -11.57
CA TYR A 154 -10.46 -4.99 -12.05
C TYR A 154 -10.89 -4.01 -10.96
N GLU A 155 -11.49 -2.91 -11.42
CA GLU A 155 -12.09 -1.87 -10.60
C GLU A 155 -13.53 -2.29 -10.21
N VAL A 156 -13.84 -2.21 -8.92
CA VAL A 156 -15.16 -2.51 -8.36
C VAL A 156 -15.80 -1.25 -7.81
N ASP A 157 -17.07 -1.04 -8.15
CA ASP A 157 -17.91 -0.03 -7.50
C ASP A 157 -18.39 -0.56 -6.15
N MET A 158 -17.71 -0.14 -5.07
CA MET A 158 -18.10 -0.43 -3.68
C MET A 158 -18.67 0.84 -3.04
N PRO A 159 -19.99 1.09 -3.10
CA PRO A 159 -20.62 2.34 -2.64
C PRO A 159 -20.43 2.63 -1.13
N GLU A 160 -20.17 1.60 -0.34
CA GLU A 160 -19.82 1.66 1.07
C GLU A 160 -18.42 2.22 1.34
N LEU A 161 -17.53 2.19 0.34
CA LEU A 161 -16.21 2.80 0.37
C LEU A 161 -16.22 4.11 -0.42
N LYS A 162 -15.47 5.10 0.07
CA LYS A 162 -15.25 6.33 -0.69
C LYS A 162 -14.06 6.14 -1.61
N GLY A 163 -14.28 6.30 -2.91
CA GLY A 163 -13.20 6.38 -3.89
C GLY A 163 -13.26 5.28 -4.92
N THR A 164 -12.08 4.86 -5.38
CA THR A 164 -11.93 3.80 -6.38
C THR A 164 -11.31 2.57 -5.72
N THR A 165 -12.04 1.46 -5.75
CA THR A 165 -11.56 0.17 -5.26
C THR A 165 -11.10 -0.71 -6.42
N ASN A 166 -9.92 -1.31 -6.29
CA ASN A 166 -9.37 -2.28 -7.22
C ASN A 166 -9.02 -3.56 -6.49
N PHE A 167 -9.19 -4.68 -7.17
CA PHE A 167 -8.72 -5.98 -6.71
C PHE A 167 -7.58 -6.47 -7.60
N TYR A 168 -6.43 -6.71 -7.00
CA TYR A 168 -5.24 -7.18 -7.69
C TYR A 168 -4.96 -8.63 -7.35
N VAL A 169 -5.02 -9.49 -8.36
CA VAL A 169 -4.85 -10.94 -8.22
C VAL A 169 -3.40 -11.32 -8.48
N TYR A 170 -2.82 -12.12 -7.59
CA TYR A 170 -1.47 -12.65 -7.73
C TYR A 170 -1.52 -14.17 -7.66
N ASP A 171 -1.35 -14.82 -8.79
CA ASP A 171 -1.36 -16.29 -8.90
C ASP A 171 0.07 -16.82 -9.07
N ASN A 172 0.41 -17.89 -8.35
CA ASN A 172 1.63 -18.68 -8.56
C ASN A 172 2.92 -17.85 -8.54
N LEU A 173 3.10 -17.10 -7.45
CA LEU A 173 4.33 -16.34 -7.18
C LEU A 173 5.52 -17.29 -7.01
N GLU A 174 6.74 -16.82 -7.31
CA GLU A 174 7.95 -17.66 -7.26
C GLU A 174 8.18 -18.28 -5.87
N ASP A 175 7.99 -17.49 -4.81
CA ASP A 175 8.14 -17.92 -3.43
C ASP A 175 6.89 -18.62 -2.86
N PHE A 176 5.75 -18.48 -3.54
CA PHE A 176 4.45 -19.07 -3.15
C PHE A 176 3.83 -19.82 -4.35
N PRO A 177 4.48 -20.90 -4.82
CA PRO A 177 4.01 -21.63 -5.98
C PRO A 177 2.72 -22.37 -5.65
N ASN A 178 1.76 -22.34 -6.59
CA ASN A 178 0.41 -22.85 -6.39
C ASN A 178 -0.35 -22.14 -5.25
N GLU A 179 -0.08 -20.88 -4.99
CA GLU A 179 -0.97 -20.06 -4.15
C GLU A 179 -1.48 -18.87 -4.95
N SER A 180 -2.68 -18.43 -4.58
CA SER A 180 -3.29 -17.20 -5.10
C SER A 180 -3.68 -16.27 -3.97
N PHE A 181 -3.41 -14.99 -4.18
CA PHE A 181 -3.75 -13.92 -3.25
C PHE A 181 -4.49 -12.82 -3.99
N ILE A 182 -5.46 -12.20 -3.32
CA ILE A 182 -6.10 -10.99 -3.84
C ILE A 182 -5.90 -9.86 -2.85
N TYR A 183 -5.37 -8.76 -3.36
CA TYR A 183 -5.20 -7.52 -2.61
C TYR A 183 -6.33 -6.55 -2.94
N ALA A 184 -7.11 -6.19 -1.93
CA ALA A 184 -8.17 -5.20 -2.04
C ALA A 184 -7.60 -3.82 -1.71
N VAL A 185 -7.68 -2.91 -2.67
CA VAL A 185 -6.99 -1.61 -2.64
C VAL A 185 -7.98 -0.49 -2.93
N ASN A 186 -8.19 0.41 -1.97
CA ASN A 186 -9.06 1.57 -2.10
C ASN A 186 -8.23 2.87 -2.12
N ASN A 187 -8.43 3.72 -3.13
CA ASN A 187 -7.65 4.94 -3.35
C ASN A 187 -6.14 4.72 -3.31
N GLY A 188 -5.68 3.60 -3.87
CA GLY A 188 -4.28 3.21 -3.87
C GLY A 188 -3.79 2.54 -2.59
N LYS A 189 -4.59 2.50 -1.52
CA LYS A 189 -4.20 1.89 -0.23
C LYS A 189 -4.80 0.52 -0.04
N LYS A 190 -3.97 -0.45 0.36
CA LYS A 190 -4.46 -1.77 0.73
C LYS A 190 -5.26 -1.71 2.02
N PHE A 191 -6.51 -2.16 1.98
CA PHE A 191 -7.33 -2.32 3.18
C PHE A 191 -7.51 -3.80 3.57
N ASP A 192 -7.38 -4.73 2.61
CA ASP A 192 -7.51 -6.15 2.90
C ASP A 192 -6.67 -7.04 1.97
N ARG A 193 -6.42 -8.26 2.42
CA ARG A 193 -5.80 -9.35 1.67
C ARG A 193 -6.64 -10.61 1.83
N LEU A 194 -7.28 -11.02 0.74
CA LEU A 194 -8.09 -12.23 0.70
C LEU A 194 -7.17 -13.44 0.52
N LEU A 195 -7.26 -14.37 1.47
CA LEU A 195 -6.65 -15.69 1.39
C LEU A 195 -7.61 -16.61 0.65
N LEU A 196 -7.19 -17.17 -0.47
CA LEU A 196 -8.03 -18.07 -1.28
C LEU A 196 -7.87 -19.53 -0.86
N HIS A 197 -7.60 -19.77 0.43
CA HIS A 197 -7.54 -21.10 1.00
C HIS A 197 -7.90 -21.08 2.48
N GLU A 198 -8.54 -22.15 2.93
CA GLU A 198 -8.82 -22.40 4.34
C GLU A 198 -8.24 -23.74 4.79
N TYR A 199 -7.63 -23.76 5.97
CA TYR A 199 -7.14 -24.96 6.62
C TYR A 199 -8.04 -25.37 7.80
N THR A 200 -8.30 -26.65 7.93
CA THR A 200 -8.85 -27.23 9.16
C THR A 200 -7.81 -27.23 10.29
N ASP A 201 -8.27 -27.46 11.52
CA ASP A 201 -7.41 -27.67 12.70
C ASP A 201 -6.35 -28.78 12.49
N ASP A 202 -6.62 -29.73 11.58
CA ASP A 202 -5.73 -30.84 11.24
C ASP A 202 -4.79 -30.51 10.06
N ASN A 203 -4.72 -29.23 9.62
CA ASN A 203 -3.99 -28.73 8.45
C ASN A 203 -4.44 -29.34 7.12
N GLU A 204 -5.70 -29.77 7.00
CA GLU A 204 -6.28 -30.15 5.71
C GLU A 204 -6.88 -28.93 5.02
N ILE A 205 -6.60 -28.74 3.72
CA ILE A 205 -7.20 -27.69 2.91
C ILE A 205 -8.64 -28.11 2.58
N ILE A 206 -9.62 -27.28 2.94
CA ILE A 206 -11.05 -27.56 2.73
C ILE A 206 -11.64 -26.80 1.55
N ASN A 207 -11.29 -25.53 1.41
CA ASN A 207 -11.64 -24.69 0.28
C ASN A 207 -10.37 -24.04 -0.24
N ASP A 208 -10.12 -24.13 -1.54
CA ASP A 208 -8.98 -23.49 -2.15
C ASP A 208 -9.17 -23.13 -3.62
N ILE A 209 -8.49 -22.06 -4.02
CA ILE A 209 -8.24 -21.65 -5.39
C ILE A 209 -6.76 -21.27 -5.49
N TYR A 210 -6.00 -21.97 -6.33
CA TYR A 210 -4.59 -21.64 -6.63
C TYR A 210 -4.41 -20.87 -7.95
N LYS A 211 -5.50 -20.69 -8.69
CA LYS A 211 -5.53 -19.89 -9.90
C LYS A 211 -6.92 -19.31 -10.13
N VAL A 212 -7.04 -18.00 -10.09
CA VAL A 212 -8.30 -17.31 -10.38
C VAL A 212 -8.59 -17.32 -11.88
N SER A 213 -9.84 -17.62 -12.25
CA SER A 213 -10.32 -17.58 -13.63
C SER A 213 -11.34 -16.46 -13.86
N ASP A 214 -12.12 -16.11 -12.84
CA ASP A 214 -13.10 -15.03 -12.88
C ASP A 214 -13.37 -14.50 -11.47
N MET A 215 -13.76 -13.23 -11.36
CA MET A 215 -14.11 -12.60 -10.09
C MET A 215 -15.12 -11.49 -10.35
N GLU A 216 -16.21 -11.47 -9.58
CA GLU A 216 -17.24 -10.44 -9.72
C GLU A 216 -17.79 -10.00 -8.36
N ALA A 217 -18.00 -8.69 -8.25
CA ALA A 217 -18.74 -8.05 -7.17
C ALA A 217 -20.23 -8.38 -7.26
N TYR A 218 -20.82 -8.80 -6.14
CA TYR A 218 -22.19 -9.29 -6.11
C TYR A 218 -22.83 -9.28 -4.72
N ASP A 219 -23.78 -8.39 -4.46
CA ASP A 219 -24.62 -8.39 -3.24
C ASP A 219 -25.56 -9.64 -3.21
N TYR A 220 -25.07 -10.74 -2.62
CA TYR A 220 -25.76 -12.02 -2.65
C TYR A 220 -26.82 -12.15 -1.55
N ASN A 221 -26.67 -11.41 -0.45
CA ASN A 221 -27.57 -11.46 0.69
C ASN A 221 -28.61 -10.31 0.69
N ALA A 222 -28.51 -9.39 -0.26
CA ALA A 222 -29.35 -8.22 -0.44
C ALA A 222 -29.33 -7.25 0.75
N ASP A 223 -28.20 -7.14 1.46
CA ASP A 223 -28.01 -6.20 2.56
C ASP A 223 -27.53 -4.80 2.10
N GLY A 224 -27.17 -4.66 0.83
CA GLY A 224 -26.69 -3.44 0.21
C GLY A 224 -25.19 -3.19 0.34
N THR A 225 -24.39 -4.15 0.80
CA THR A 225 -22.93 -4.15 0.72
C THR A 225 -22.43 -4.99 -0.45
N THR A 226 -21.20 -4.74 -0.88
CA THR A 226 -20.61 -5.43 -2.03
C THR A 226 -19.85 -6.67 -1.58
N ASP A 227 -20.42 -7.85 -1.77
CA ASP A 227 -19.71 -9.12 -1.61
C ASP A 227 -18.91 -9.48 -2.88
N LEU A 228 -18.11 -10.53 -2.82
CA LEU A 228 -17.33 -11.03 -3.95
C LEU A 228 -17.60 -12.51 -4.20
N ILE A 229 -17.71 -12.84 -5.48
CA ILE A 229 -17.67 -14.22 -5.98
C ILE A 229 -16.33 -14.38 -6.68
N ILE A 230 -15.58 -15.41 -6.32
CA ILE A 230 -14.32 -15.77 -6.95
C ILE A 230 -14.47 -17.18 -7.51
N VAL A 231 -14.16 -17.34 -8.79
CA VAL A 231 -14.13 -18.64 -9.47
C VAL A 231 -12.70 -18.92 -9.91
N GLY A 232 -12.27 -20.16 -9.78
CA GLY A 232 -10.91 -20.55 -10.11
C GLY A 232 -10.72 -22.06 -10.11
N THR A 233 -9.46 -22.48 -10.17
CA THR A 233 -9.08 -23.89 -10.12
C THR A 233 -8.46 -24.22 -8.77
N ASP A 234 -8.86 -25.35 -8.17
CA ASP A 234 -8.34 -25.90 -6.92
C ASP A 234 -7.06 -26.73 -7.13
N HIS A 235 -6.37 -27.10 -6.04
CA HIS A 235 -5.14 -27.90 -6.12
C HIS A 235 -5.33 -29.32 -6.71
N LYS A 236 -6.57 -29.80 -6.88
CA LYS A 236 -6.89 -31.07 -7.55
C LYS A 236 -7.06 -30.88 -9.06
N GLY A 237 -7.09 -29.64 -9.54
CA GLY A 237 -7.30 -29.29 -10.94
C GLY A 237 -8.78 -29.23 -11.33
N GLU A 238 -9.68 -29.13 -10.35
CA GLU A 238 -11.12 -29.00 -10.52
C GLU A 238 -11.52 -27.52 -10.40
N ASP A 239 -12.60 -27.12 -11.09
CA ASP A 239 -13.14 -25.78 -10.90
C ASP A 239 -13.74 -25.67 -9.49
N ASN A 240 -13.59 -24.50 -8.87
CA ASN A 240 -14.09 -24.22 -7.54
C ASN A 240 -14.60 -22.76 -7.43
N VAL A 241 -15.37 -22.48 -6.39
CA VAL A 241 -15.94 -21.16 -6.10
C VAL A 241 -15.73 -20.80 -4.64
N LEU A 242 -15.33 -19.55 -4.39
CA LEU A 242 -15.28 -18.95 -3.06
C LEU A 242 -16.20 -17.73 -3.02
N ILE A 243 -16.98 -17.61 -1.96
CA ILE A 243 -17.84 -16.46 -1.69
C ILE A 243 -17.24 -15.69 -0.51
N PHE A 244 -16.99 -14.40 -0.71
CA PHE A 244 -16.49 -13.52 0.34
C PHE A 244 -17.53 -12.48 0.68
N HIS A 245 -17.94 -12.43 1.94
CA HIS A 245 -18.81 -11.39 2.46
C HIS A 245 -17.99 -10.17 2.86
N TYR A 246 -18.47 -8.96 2.54
CA TYR A 246 -17.87 -7.73 3.03
C TYR A 246 -18.55 -7.26 4.32
N GLU A 247 -17.78 -7.20 5.40
CA GLU A 247 -18.23 -6.61 6.65
C GLU A 247 -17.70 -5.18 6.78
N THR A 248 -18.61 -4.21 6.90
CA THR A 248 -18.24 -2.83 7.20
C THR A 248 -17.57 -2.75 8.56
N GLY A 249 -16.37 -2.19 8.62
CA GLY A 249 -15.69 -1.91 9.87
C GLY A 249 -16.44 -0.89 10.73
N ASP A 250 -16.03 -0.76 11.99
CA ASP A 250 -16.51 0.33 12.85
C ASP A 250 -15.92 1.69 12.42
N GLU A 251 -16.22 2.78 13.12
CA GLU A 251 -15.72 4.12 12.77
C GLU A 251 -14.17 4.22 12.69
N SER A 252 -13.43 3.22 13.19
CA SER A 252 -11.97 3.19 13.27
C SER A 252 -11.29 2.20 12.31
N MET A 253 -12.04 1.36 11.59
CA MET A 253 -11.49 0.38 10.66
C MET A 253 -12.16 0.47 9.30
N GLU A 254 -11.37 0.42 8.24
CA GLU A 254 -11.90 0.04 6.92
C GLU A 254 -12.46 -1.39 7.03
N GLY A 255 -13.56 -1.68 6.33
CA GLY A 255 -14.16 -3.01 6.39
C GLY A 255 -13.24 -4.09 5.83
N TYR A 256 -13.65 -5.34 5.99
CA TYR A 256 -12.85 -6.49 5.57
C TYR A 256 -13.73 -7.55 4.93
N PHE A 257 -13.11 -8.38 4.10
CA PHE A 257 -13.73 -9.55 3.53
C PHE A 257 -13.43 -10.78 4.38
N TYR A 258 -14.43 -11.65 4.53
CA TYR A 258 -14.24 -12.99 5.06
C TYR A 258 -14.92 -14.00 4.15
N GLU A 259 -14.34 -15.19 4.04
CA GLU A 259 -14.93 -16.29 3.26
C GLU A 259 -16.16 -16.85 3.97
N ASP A 260 -17.27 -17.01 3.25
CA ASP A 260 -18.42 -17.82 3.66
C ASP A 260 -18.18 -19.26 3.20
N SER A 261 -17.44 -20.03 4.00
CA SER A 261 -16.99 -21.39 3.66
C SER A 261 -18.16 -22.36 3.47
N GLU A 262 -19.21 -22.27 4.29
CA GLU A 262 -20.39 -23.13 4.18
C GLU A 262 -21.13 -22.87 2.86
N LEU A 263 -21.29 -21.60 2.48
CA LEU A 263 -21.92 -21.23 1.21
C LEU A 263 -21.06 -21.62 0.01
N SER A 264 -19.74 -21.41 0.09
CA SER A 264 -18.77 -21.79 -0.94
C SER A 264 -18.81 -23.28 -1.22
N GLU A 265 -18.72 -24.12 -0.18
CA GLU A 265 -18.85 -25.58 -0.31
C GLU A 265 -20.21 -25.99 -0.87
N SER A 266 -21.29 -25.36 -0.40
CA SER A 266 -22.65 -25.67 -0.86
C SER A 266 -22.83 -25.36 -2.36
N LEU A 267 -22.29 -24.25 -2.84
CA LEU A 267 -22.33 -23.86 -4.25
C LEU A 267 -21.47 -24.77 -5.11
N ALA A 268 -20.24 -25.08 -4.67
CA ALA A 268 -19.36 -26.00 -5.37
C ALA A 268 -20.00 -27.39 -5.59
N GLN A 269 -20.86 -27.84 -4.66
CA GLN A 269 -21.56 -29.13 -4.76
C GLN A 269 -22.91 -29.08 -5.50
N SER A 270 -23.58 -27.92 -5.52
CA SER A 270 -24.97 -27.81 -6.00
C SER A 270 -25.09 -27.36 -7.45
N VAL A 271 -24.01 -26.82 -8.03
CA VAL A 271 -24.00 -26.32 -9.40
C VAL A 271 -23.33 -27.33 -10.33
N ASP A 272 -24.01 -27.70 -11.43
CA ASP A 272 -23.52 -28.70 -12.38
C ASP A 272 -22.20 -28.27 -13.09
N GLU A 273 -22.03 -26.96 -13.31
CA GLU A 273 -20.84 -26.36 -13.93
C GLU A 273 -20.54 -25.01 -13.26
N ILE A 274 -19.37 -24.89 -12.65
CA ILE A 274 -18.95 -23.69 -11.91
C ILE A 274 -18.57 -22.61 -12.92
N THR A 275 -19.54 -21.73 -13.19
CA THR A 275 -19.40 -20.52 -14.00
C THR A 275 -20.06 -19.37 -13.27
N MET A 276 -19.59 -18.14 -13.48
CA MET A 276 -20.13 -16.96 -12.83
C MET A 276 -21.65 -16.80 -13.02
N GLU A 277 -22.17 -17.10 -14.23
CA GLU A 277 -23.61 -17.10 -14.53
C GLU A 277 -24.38 -18.12 -13.66
N ASN A 278 -23.89 -19.35 -13.58
CA ASN A 278 -24.56 -20.41 -12.81
C ASN A 278 -24.49 -20.16 -11.31
N ILE A 279 -23.36 -19.64 -10.80
CA ILE A 279 -23.20 -19.28 -9.39
C ILE A 279 -24.20 -18.19 -8.98
N LYS A 280 -24.26 -17.08 -9.72
CA LYS A 280 -25.21 -15.99 -9.44
C LYS A 280 -26.66 -16.47 -9.46
N LYS A 281 -27.01 -17.32 -10.43
CA LYS A 281 -28.34 -17.92 -10.53
C LYS A 281 -28.66 -18.82 -9.33
N ALA A 282 -27.69 -19.58 -8.83
CA ALA A 282 -27.86 -20.41 -7.64
C ALA A 282 -28.06 -19.52 -6.40
N LEU A 283 -27.22 -18.50 -6.20
CA LEU A 283 -27.34 -17.53 -5.11
C LEU A 283 -28.71 -16.83 -5.11
N ASP A 284 -29.19 -16.38 -6.26
CA ASP A 284 -30.51 -15.75 -6.39
C ASP A 284 -31.68 -16.69 -6.07
N SER A 285 -31.49 -18.00 -6.18
CA SER A 285 -32.51 -18.99 -5.82
C SER A 285 -32.56 -19.29 -4.32
N MET A 286 -31.55 -18.85 -3.56
CA MET A 286 -31.44 -19.02 -2.11
C MET A 286 -32.06 -17.85 -1.32
N LYS A 287 -32.34 -16.72 -1.99
CA LYS A 287 -33.05 -15.55 -1.45
C LYS A 287 -34.54 -15.81 -1.24
#